data_AF-L7VRH2-F1
#
_entry.id   AF-L7VRH2-F1
#
_cell.length_a   1.000
_cell.length_b   1.000
_cell.length_c   1.000
_cell.angle_alpha   90.00
_cell.angle_beta   90.00
_cell.angle_gamma   90.00
#
_symmetry.space_group_name_H-M   'P 1'
#
loop_
_entity.id
_entity.type
_entity.pdbx_description
1 polymer ?
#
loop_
_entity_poly.entity_id
_entity_poly.type
_entity_poly.pdbx_seq_one_letter_code
_entity_poly.pdbx_strand_id
1 'polypeptide(L)' 'MRSLRITYESTKFPFRVFYSCQNAAVILIALAHTARTPGYWKDRLGES' A
#
# COMPACT_ATOMS: atom_id res chain seq x y z
N MET A 1 -14.43 17.38 5.65
CA MET A 1 -13.01 17.53 5.22
C MET A 1 -12.40 16.14 5.11
N ARG A 2 -12.27 15.59 3.89
CA ARG A 2 -11.60 14.30 3.64
C ARG A 2 -10.18 14.61 3.15
N SER A 3 -9.21 14.54 4.05
CA SER A 3 -7.80 14.65 3.67
C SER A 3 -7.30 13.24 3.37
N LEU A 4 -7.07 12.93 2.08
CA LEU A 4 -6.32 11.74 1.70
C LEU A 4 -4.84 12.06 1.93
N ARG A 5 -4.21 11.38 2.89
CA ARG A 5 -2.77 11.48 3.11
C ARG A 5 -2.09 10.27 2.52
N ILE A 6 -1.10 10.55 1.69
CA ILE A 6 -0.19 9.58 1.09
C ILE A 6 1.15 10.06 1.65
N THR A 7 1.77 9.43 2.65
CA THR A 7 2.58 8.22 2.52
C THR A 7 3.14 7.88 3.91
N TYR A 8 3.35 6.60 4.24
CA TYR A 8 4.36 6.17 5.23
C TYR A 8 5.42 5.41 4.45
N GLU A 9 6.66 5.92 4.42
CA GLU A 9 7.79 5.24 3.77
C GLU A 9 8.61 4.50 4.83
N SER A 10 8.55 3.16 4.80
CA SER A 10 9.50 2.34 5.55
C SER A 10 10.80 2.29 4.77
N THR A 11 11.90 2.78 5.34
CA THR A 11 13.22 2.72 4.68
C THR A 11 13.75 1.29 4.51
N LYS A 12 13.19 0.31 5.23
CA LYS A 12 13.56 -1.11 5.15
C LYS A 12 12.68 -1.94 4.20
N PHE A 13 11.47 -1.48 3.91
CA PHE A 13 10.51 -2.24 3.13
C PHE A 13 9.86 -1.35 2.08
N PRO A 14 9.96 -1.68 0.78
CA PRO A 14 9.48 -0.86 -0.32
C PRO A 14 7.95 -0.95 -0.45
N PHE A 15 7.21 -0.64 0.62
CA PHE A 15 5.76 -0.56 0.61
C PHE A 15 5.32 0.88 0.90
N ARG A 16 4.27 1.30 0.21
CA ARG A 16 3.50 2.51 0.50
C ARG A 16 2.10 2.13 0.93
N VAL A 17 1.61 2.85 1.92
CA VAL A 17 0.25 2.70 2.45
C VAL A 17 -0.59 3.90 2.00
N PHE A 18 -1.74 3.62 1.41
CA PHE A 18 -2.76 4.62 1.13
C PHE A 18 -3.82 4.54 2.21
N TYR A 19 -4.05 5.65 2.91
CA TYR A 19 -5.00 5.67 4.01
C TYR A 19 -5.79 6.98 4.03
N SER A 20 -6.97 6.92 4.66
CA SER A 20 -7.77 8.11 4.95
C SER A 20 -7.86 8.29 6.46
N CYS A 21 -7.46 9.48 6.92
CA CYS A 21 -7.77 9.92 8.27
C CYS A 21 -9.22 10.39 8.33
N GLN A 22 -10.00 9.74 9.18
CA GLN A 22 -11.31 10.20 9.62
C GLN A 22 -11.24 10.57 11.10
N ASN A 23 -12.29 11.24 11.61
CA ASN A 23 -12.26 11.81 12.96
C ASN A 23 -11.98 10.78 14.07
N ALA A 24 -12.45 9.53 13.92
CA ALA A 24 -12.30 8.47 14.94
C ALA A 24 -11.45 7.27 14.48
N ALA A 25 -11.01 7.25 13.22
CA ALA A 25 -10.35 6.08 12.64
C ALA A 25 -9.40 6.44 11.50
N VAL A 26 -8.39 5.60 11.31
CA VAL A 26 -7.55 5.58 10.11
C VAL A 26 -7.98 4.38 9.28
N ILE A 27 -8.43 4.63 8.06
CA ILE A 27 -8.85 3.57 7.14
C ILE A 27 -7.72 3.30 6.17
N LEU A 28 -7.20 2.06 6.17
CA LEU A 28 -6.26 1.59 5.15
C LEU A 28 -7.04 1.24 3.88
N ILE A 29 -6.71 1.90 2.78
CA ILE A 29 -7.38 1.73 1.48
C ILE A 29 -6.61 0.74 0.62
N ALA A 30 -5.28 0.86 0.59
CA ALA A 30 -4.43 0.02 -0.24
C ALA A 30 -3.00 -0.05 0.30
N LEU A 31 -2.31 -1.13 -0.07
CA LEU A 31 -0.88 -1.34 0.13
C LEU A 31 -0.22 -1.56 -1.24
N ALA A 32 0.83 -0.81 -1.55
CA ALA A 32 1.55 -0.92 -2.81
C ALA A 32 3.04 -1.20 -2.59
N HIS A 33 3.56 -2.24 -3.23
CA HIS A 33 5.00 -2.53 -3.23
C HIS A 33 5.70 -1.69 -4.31
N THR A 34 6.43 -0.65 -3.91
CA THR A 34 7.01 0.37 -4.82
C THR A 34 8.18 -0.12 -5.67
N ALA A 35 8.85 -1.21 -5.27
CA ALA A 35 9.96 -1.78 -6.03
C ALA A 35 9.55 -2.89 -7.02
N ARG A 36 8.24 -3.16 -7.21
CA ARG A 36 7.74 -4.20 -8.12
C ARG A 36 6.70 -3.62 -9.06
N THR A 37 6.78 -4.00 -10.33
CA THR A 37 5.78 -3.61 -11.34
C THR A 37 4.51 -4.46 -11.19
N PRO A 38 3.35 -3.94 -11.62
CA PRO A 38 2.14 -4.75 -11.75
C PRO A 38 2.44 -6.05 -12.52
N GLY A 39 1.95 -7.19 -12.01
CA GLY A 39 2.18 -8.50 -12.60
C GLY A 39 3.41 -9.27 -12.09
N TYR A 40 4.30 -8.65 -11.29
CA TYR A 40 5.51 -9.33 -10.76
C TYR A 40 5.23 -10.66 -10.04
N TRP A 41 4.11 -10.75 -9.31
CA TRP A 41 3.74 -11.95 -8.57
C TRP A 41 3.00 -13.00 -9.40
N LYS A 42 2.51 -12.63 -10.59
CA LYS A 42 1.67 -13.50 -11.43
C LYS A 42 2.35 -14.82 -11.76
N ASP A 43 3.66 -14.77 -12.05
CA ASP A 43 4.44 -15.94 -12.44
C ASP A 43 5.16 -16.61 -11.24
N ARG A 44 4.92 -16.11 -10.02
CA ARG A 44 5.58 -16.54 -8.78
C ARG A 44 4.64 -17.22 -7.79
N LEU A 45 3.34 -17.01 -7.96
CA LEU A 45 2.31 -17.81 -7.30
C LEU A 45 2.27 -19.15 -8.04
N GLY A 46 3.19 -20.06 -7.68
CA GLY A 46 3.19 -21.41 -8.23
C GLY A 46 1.79 -22.00 -8.18
N GLU A 47 1.37 -22.64 -9.27
CA GLU A 47 0.05 -23.26 -9.39
C GLU A 47 -0.20 -24.17 -8.17
N SER A 48 -1.29 -23.91 -7.43
CA SER A 48 -1.81 -24.81 -6.39
C SER A 48 -2.65 -25.90 -7.00
#